data_AF-A0A7C1IF30-F1
#
_entry.id   AF-A0A7C1IF30-F1
#
_cell.length_a   1.000
_cell.length_b   1.000
_cell.length_c   1.000
_cell.angle_alpha   90.00
_cell.angle_beta   90.00
_cell.angle_gamma   90.00
#
_symmetry.space_group_name_H-M   'P 1'
#
loop_
_entity.id
_entity.type
_entity.pdbx_description
1 polymer ?
#
loop_
_entity_poly.entity_id
_entity_poly.type
_entity_poly.pdbx_seq_one_letter_code
_entity_poly.pdbx_strand_id
1 'polypeptide(L)'
;MVWTQLPTGWKDGAFTGNGIIGTVFWQEEDGSLFFEVSRTDAYDHRNSSSIYTGRYRMPHGNFTLDFEGDTPTGQLRLDLWNAEVRGQIKTSRGSMTLRTLTHAIDDIILLEIQPIGGESLNLEWHPDLCQTSRPEQRGRPGTTPYPPQTRHTVDGVTVSVQEMPDSP
;
A
#
# COMPACT_ATOMS: atom_id res chain seq x y z
N MET A 1 9.26 13.26 -11.93
CA MET A 1 8.36 12.49 -12.82
C MET A 1 6.99 13.16 -12.83
N VAL A 2 6.25 13.12 -13.93
CA VAL A 2 4.92 13.75 -14.03
C VAL A 2 3.95 12.73 -14.61
N TRP A 3 2.80 12.59 -13.94
CA TRP A 3 1.64 11.86 -14.43
C TRP A 3 0.56 12.86 -14.82
N THR A 4 0.23 12.93 -16.11
CA THR A 4 -0.81 13.83 -16.64
C THR A 4 -2.23 13.28 -16.47
N GLN A 5 -2.34 12.02 -16.02
CA GLN A 5 -3.53 11.30 -15.60
C GLN A 5 -3.16 10.45 -14.38
N LEU A 6 -4.10 10.01 -13.56
CA LEU A 6 -3.78 9.09 -12.46
C LEU A 6 -3.23 7.78 -13.06
N PRO A 7 -2.15 7.21 -12.50
CA PRO A 7 -1.68 5.90 -12.94
C PRO A 7 -2.75 4.86 -12.65
N THR A 8 -2.87 3.84 -13.49
CA THR A 8 -3.98 2.86 -13.43
C THR A 8 -3.50 1.45 -13.15
N GLY A 9 -2.26 1.29 -12.69
CA GLY A 9 -1.74 0.00 -12.29
C GLY A 9 -0.39 0.08 -11.60
N TRP A 10 0.06 -1.09 -11.14
CA TRP A 10 1.32 -1.20 -10.40
C TRP A 10 2.56 -0.79 -11.20
N LYS A 11 2.58 -1.04 -12.53
CA LYS A 11 3.77 -0.80 -13.37
C LYS A 11 4.07 0.68 -13.61
N ASP A 12 3.04 1.52 -13.55
CA ASP A 12 3.09 2.96 -13.77
C ASP A 12 2.72 3.75 -12.51
N GLY A 13 2.47 3.06 -11.39
CA GLY A 13 2.10 3.64 -10.11
C GLY A 13 3.06 4.72 -9.63
N ALA A 14 2.51 5.72 -8.96
CA ALA A 14 3.31 6.73 -8.27
C ALA A 14 3.89 6.12 -6.99
N PHE A 15 5.12 6.48 -6.63
CA PHE A 15 5.83 5.79 -5.55
C PHE A 15 6.69 6.72 -4.70
N THR A 16 6.87 6.32 -3.44
CA THR A 16 7.88 6.86 -2.51
C THR A 16 8.45 5.74 -1.66
N GLY A 17 9.66 5.91 -1.12
CA GLY A 17 10.28 4.92 -0.25
C GLY A 17 11.60 5.39 0.34
N ASN A 18 11.97 4.84 1.50
CA ASN A 18 13.23 5.15 2.21
C ASN A 18 14.27 4.02 2.14
N GLY A 19 13.97 2.95 1.38
CA GLY A 19 14.81 1.75 1.24
C GLY A 19 14.42 0.61 2.18
N ILE A 20 13.68 0.90 3.26
CA ILE A 20 13.10 -0.09 4.16
C ILE A 20 11.61 -0.23 3.89
N ILE A 21 10.87 0.86 3.98
CA ILE A 21 9.44 0.90 3.65
C ILE A 21 9.17 1.81 2.45
N GLY A 22 7.98 1.68 1.89
CA GLY A 22 7.50 2.56 0.85
C GLY A 22 6.08 2.23 0.42
N THR A 23 5.58 3.08 -0.46
CA THR A 23 4.29 2.88 -1.11
C THR A 23 4.41 3.05 -2.61
N VAL A 24 3.68 2.23 -3.35
CA VAL A 24 3.32 2.47 -4.74
C VAL A 24 1.81 2.53 -4.81
N PHE A 25 1.27 3.50 -5.55
CA PHE A 25 -0.16 3.73 -5.61
C PHE A 25 -0.67 4.10 -7.00
N TRP A 26 -1.90 3.68 -7.27
CA TRP A 26 -2.60 3.86 -8.54
C TRP A 26 -4.11 3.90 -8.34
N GLN A 27 -4.85 4.25 -9.38
CA GLN A 27 -6.30 4.21 -9.44
C GLN A 27 -6.76 2.82 -9.92
N GLU A 28 -7.65 2.19 -9.16
CA GLU A 28 -8.31 0.93 -9.53
C GLU A 28 -9.48 1.13 -10.49
N GLU A 29 -10.00 0.03 -11.06
CA GLU A 29 -11.12 0.08 -12.01
C GLU A 29 -12.41 0.69 -11.41
N ASP A 30 -12.61 0.55 -10.11
CA ASP A 30 -13.74 1.16 -9.37
C ASP A 30 -13.54 2.65 -9.07
N GLY A 31 -12.36 3.19 -9.38
CA GLY A 31 -12.01 4.59 -9.18
C GLY A 31 -11.35 4.91 -7.84
N SER A 32 -11.28 3.96 -6.91
CA SER A 32 -10.52 4.14 -5.66
C SER A 32 -9.02 4.32 -5.95
N LEU A 33 -8.29 4.96 -5.04
CA LEU A 33 -6.82 4.90 -5.08
C LEU A 33 -6.34 3.78 -4.17
N PHE A 34 -5.56 2.86 -4.73
CA PHE A 34 -4.91 1.77 -4.02
C PHE A 34 -3.49 2.18 -3.65
N PHE A 35 -3.17 2.19 -2.36
CA PHE A 35 -1.83 2.46 -1.84
C PHE A 35 -1.24 1.16 -1.28
N GLU A 36 -0.38 0.50 -2.05
CA GLU A 36 0.37 -0.65 -1.55
C GLU A 36 1.27 -0.20 -0.39
N VAL A 37 1.27 -0.92 0.73
CA VAL A 37 2.27 -0.74 1.77
C VAL A 37 3.28 -1.87 1.66
N SER A 38 4.54 -1.50 1.49
CA SER A 38 5.62 -2.45 1.25
C SER A 38 6.77 -2.18 2.20
N ARG A 39 7.37 -3.26 2.70
CA ARG A 39 8.67 -3.24 3.38
C ARG A 39 9.61 -4.29 2.81
N THR A 40 10.90 -3.99 2.84
CA THR A 40 11.94 -4.77 2.17
C THR A 40 12.57 -5.83 3.04
N ASP A 41 12.43 -5.76 4.36
CA ASP A 41 13.07 -6.65 5.34
C ASP A 41 12.13 -7.72 5.92
N ALA A 42 10.86 -7.73 5.50
CA ALA A 42 9.89 -8.75 5.91
C ALA A 42 9.89 -9.93 4.93
N TYR A 43 10.54 -11.02 5.34
CA TYR A 43 10.57 -12.27 4.59
C TYR A 43 10.09 -13.42 5.47
N ASP A 44 9.58 -14.45 4.80
CA ASP A 44 9.48 -15.75 5.44
C ASP A 44 10.89 -16.27 5.77
N HIS A 45 11.10 -16.74 6.99
CA HIS A 45 12.38 -17.32 7.42
C HIS A 45 12.24 -18.75 7.95
N ARG A 46 11.05 -19.34 7.88
CA ARG A 46 10.74 -20.63 8.52
C ARG A 46 11.38 -21.83 7.83
N ASN A 47 11.79 -21.70 6.56
CA ASN A 47 12.42 -22.80 5.82
C ASN A 47 13.41 -22.30 4.77
N SER A 48 14.64 -22.84 4.77
CA SER A 48 15.70 -22.44 3.82
C SER A 48 15.60 -23.08 2.43
N SER A 49 14.64 -23.97 2.19
CA SER A 49 14.59 -24.83 0.99
C SER A 49 14.30 -24.08 -0.31
N SER A 50 13.54 -22.98 -0.29
CA SER A 50 13.17 -22.26 -1.51
C SER A 50 12.72 -20.82 -1.25
N ILE A 51 13.12 -19.92 -2.15
CA ILE A 51 12.69 -18.52 -2.18
C ILE A 51 11.19 -18.35 -2.44
N TYR A 52 10.48 -19.40 -2.85
CA TYR A 52 9.06 -19.34 -3.14
C TYR A 52 8.17 -20.00 -2.08
N THR A 53 8.74 -20.79 -1.17
CA THR A 53 7.97 -21.52 -0.15
C THR A 53 8.41 -21.23 1.29
N GLY A 54 9.59 -20.63 1.49
CA GLY A 54 10.09 -20.32 2.83
C GLY A 54 11.05 -19.14 2.92
N ARG A 55 11.28 -18.40 1.82
CA ARG A 55 12.05 -17.14 1.80
C ARG A 55 11.47 -16.05 0.89
N TYR A 56 10.16 -16.10 0.62
CA TYR A 56 9.51 -15.06 -0.19
C TYR A 56 9.30 -13.79 0.65
N ARG A 57 9.29 -12.63 -0.02
CA ARG A 57 8.94 -11.37 0.61
C ARG A 57 7.47 -11.41 1.02
N MET A 58 7.19 -11.09 2.27
CA MET A 58 5.83 -11.09 2.78
C MET A 58 5.07 -9.87 2.22
N PRO A 59 3.87 -10.05 1.66
CA PRO A 59 2.97 -8.93 1.40
C PRO A 59 2.41 -8.39 2.72
N HIS A 60 2.03 -7.11 2.76
CA HIS A 60 1.56 -6.43 3.99
C HIS A 60 0.10 -6.03 3.88
N GLY A 61 -0.33 -5.54 2.74
CA GLY A 61 -1.65 -4.98 2.55
C GLY A 61 -1.58 -3.62 1.87
N ASN A 62 -2.73 -2.96 1.86
CA ASN A 62 -2.91 -1.70 1.17
C ASN A 62 -3.94 -0.83 1.88
N PHE A 63 -3.89 0.47 1.59
CA PHE A 63 -5.02 1.35 1.84
C PHE A 63 -5.81 1.57 0.55
N THR A 64 -7.13 1.56 0.64
CA THR A 64 -8.00 2.13 -0.40
C THR A 64 -8.48 3.50 0.04
N LEU A 65 -8.39 4.47 -0.86
CA LEU A 65 -9.00 5.79 -0.70
C LEU A 65 -10.18 5.89 -1.65
N ASP A 66 -11.38 5.86 -1.09
CA ASP A 66 -12.64 5.99 -1.82
C ASP A 66 -13.13 7.44 -1.79
N PHE A 67 -13.93 7.79 -2.80
CA PHE A 67 -14.51 9.12 -3.00
C PHE A 67 -16.03 9.03 -3.05
N GLU A 68 -16.74 10.07 -2.59
CA GLU A 68 -18.21 10.13 -2.72
C GLU A 68 -18.64 10.47 -4.15
N GLY A 69 -17.81 11.23 -4.87
CA GLY A 69 -18.05 11.58 -6.27
C GLY A 69 -17.89 10.44 -7.26
N ASP A 70 -17.85 10.82 -8.54
CA ASP A 70 -17.57 9.89 -9.63
C ASP A 70 -16.11 9.41 -9.62
N THR A 71 -15.78 8.54 -10.57
CA THR A 71 -14.40 8.09 -10.80
C THR A 71 -13.47 9.29 -10.91
N PRO A 72 -12.49 9.42 -10.00
CA PRO A 72 -11.68 10.61 -9.92
C PRO A 72 -10.76 10.75 -11.12
N THR A 73 -10.41 11.98 -11.44
CA THR A 73 -9.35 12.29 -12.41
C THR A 73 -8.34 13.20 -11.75
N GLY A 74 -7.08 13.15 -12.18
CA GLY A 74 -6.06 13.92 -11.52
C GLY A 74 -4.72 13.89 -12.21
N GLN A 75 -3.80 14.66 -11.65
CA GLN A 75 -2.41 14.71 -12.08
C GLN A 75 -1.52 14.62 -10.86
N LEU A 76 -0.41 13.92 -11.02
CA LEU A 76 0.58 13.73 -9.96
C LEU A 76 1.95 14.20 -10.45
N ARG A 77 2.80 14.58 -9.50
CA ARG A 77 4.21 14.89 -9.74
C ARG A 77 5.05 14.32 -8.61
N LEU A 78 6.05 13.53 -8.97
CA LEU A 78 7.15 13.19 -8.07
C LEU A 78 8.19 14.31 -8.14
N ASP A 79 8.31 15.04 -7.05
CA ASP A 79 9.40 15.98 -6.81
C ASP A 79 10.61 15.21 -6.30
N LEU A 80 11.65 15.16 -7.13
CA LEU A 80 12.87 14.41 -6.81
C LEU A 80 13.72 15.09 -5.72
N TRP A 81 13.62 16.41 -5.58
CA TRP A 81 14.38 17.16 -4.58
C TRP A 81 13.78 16.94 -3.19
N ASN A 82 12.45 17.02 -3.10
CA ASN A 82 11.73 16.87 -1.83
C ASN A 82 11.36 15.40 -1.52
N ALA A 83 11.61 14.46 -2.44
CA ALA A 83 11.29 13.05 -2.32
C ALA A 83 9.80 12.77 -1.98
N GLU A 84 8.90 13.49 -2.63
CA GLU A 84 7.46 13.43 -2.36
C GLU A 84 6.65 13.43 -3.66
N VAL A 85 5.50 12.76 -3.62
CA VAL A 85 4.49 12.85 -4.68
C VAL A 85 3.43 13.84 -4.24
N ARG A 86 3.12 14.81 -5.11
CA ARG A 86 2.02 15.77 -4.94
C ARG A 86 1.04 15.67 -6.10
N GLY A 87 -0.22 15.93 -5.84
CA GLY A 87 -1.22 15.95 -6.90
C GLY A 87 -2.50 16.68 -6.55
N GLN A 88 -3.29 16.95 -7.59
CA GLN A 88 -4.67 17.38 -7.44
C GLN A 88 -5.58 16.34 -8.08
N ILE A 89 -6.60 15.95 -7.33
CA ILE A 89 -7.59 14.97 -7.74
C ILE A 89 -8.95 15.66 -7.74
N LYS A 90 -9.76 15.38 -8.75
CA LYS A 90 -11.07 15.99 -9.00
C LYS A 90 -12.12 14.91 -9.15
N THR A 91 -13.31 15.23 -8.68
CA THR A 91 -14.52 14.42 -8.75
C THR A 91 -15.70 15.32 -9.11
N SER A 92 -16.88 14.74 -9.26
CA SER A 92 -18.14 15.44 -9.42
C SER A 92 -18.60 16.21 -8.16
N ARG A 93 -18.04 15.90 -6.98
CA ARG A 93 -18.41 16.51 -5.69
C ARG A 93 -17.40 17.54 -5.20
N GLY A 94 -16.20 17.57 -5.79
CA GLY A 94 -15.21 18.58 -5.46
C GLY A 94 -13.81 18.24 -5.98
N SER A 95 -12.81 18.56 -5.18
CA SER A 95 -11.42 18.20 -5.47
C SER A 95 -10.65 18.01 -4.19
N MET A 96 -9.40 17.57 -4.30
CA MET A 96 -8.50 17.45 -3.19
C MET A 96 -7.07 17.64 -3.63
N THR A 97 -6.23 18.09 -2.70
CA THR A 97 -4.78 17.96 -2.85
C THR A 97 -4.31 16.73 -2.12
N LEU A 98 -3.42 15.98 -2.76
CA LEU A 98 -2.75 14.83 -2.20
C LEU A 98 -1.26 15.11 -2.08
N ARG A 99 -0.66 14.72 -0.97
CA ARG A 99 0.78 14.67 -0.78
C ARG A 99 1.15 13.37 -0.08
N THR A 100 2.15 12.66 -0.60
CA THR A 100 2.71 11.49 0.06
C THR A 100 4.23 11.50 0.00
N LEU A 101 4.85 11.05 1.09
CA LEU A 101 6.29 10.84 1.21
C LEU A 101 6.55 9.64 2.11
N THR A 102 7.73 9.06 1.97
CA THR A 102 8.25 8.13 2.98
C THR A 102 9.38 8.83 3.71
N HIS A 103 9.28 8.91 5.03
CA HIS A 103 10.24 9.63 5.83
C HIS A 103 11.62 8.95 5.78
N ALA A 104 12.68 9.76 5.68
CA ALA A 104 14.01 9.26 5.35
C ALA A 104 14.72 8.56 6.52
N ILE A 105 14.27 8.80 7.76
CA ILE A 105 14.91 8.28 8.99
C ILE A 105 13.94 7.35 9.70
N ASP A 106 12.81 7.89 10.14
CA ASP A 106 11.73 7.10 10.72
C ASP A 106 10.98 6.29 9.63
N ASP A 107 10.66 5.04 9.93
CA ASP A 107 9.87 4.15 9.07
C ASP A 107 8.39 4.56 9.08
N ILE A 108 8.11 5.71 8.48
CA ILE A 108 6.78 6.31 8.36
C ILE A 108 6.49 6.63 6.90
N ILE A 109 5.37 6.12 6.39
CA ILE A 109 4.74 6.61 5.15
C ILE A 109 3.71 7.66 5.56
N LEU A 110 3.88 8.88 5.06
CA LEU A 110 2.94 9.97 5.27
C LEU A 110 2.01 10.08 4.06
N LEU A 111 0.71 10.17 4.34
CA LEU A 111 -0.33 10.52 3.36
C LEU A 111 -1.13 11.69 3.91
N GLU A 112 -1.06 12.83 3.22
CA GLU A 112 -1.84 14.02 3.52
C GLU A 112 -2.85 14.24 2.42
N ILE A 113 -4.13 14.37 2.80
CA ILE A 113 -5.22 14.62 1.89
C ILE A 113 -6.02 15.81 2.42
N GLN A 114 -6.24 16.80 1.57
CA GLN A 114 -7.05 17.96 1.89
C GLN A 114 -8.22 18.06 0.90
N PRO A 115 -9.44 17.69 1.32
CA PRO A 115 -10.64 17.91 0.52
C PRO A 115 -10.94 19.41 0.34
N ILE A 116 -11.50 19.75 -0.82
CA ILE A 116 -11.88 21.09 -1.25
C ILE A 116 -13.26 20.99 -1.92
N GLY A 117 -14.21 21.84 -1.52
CA GLY A 117 -15.52 21.92 -2.18
C GLY A 117 -16.58 20.94 -1.67
N GLY A 118 -16.35 20.29 -0.51
CA GLY A 118 -17.34 19.44 0.14
C GLY A 118 -17.25 17.95 -0.19
N GLU A 119 -16.22 17.53 -0.93
CA GLU A 119 -15.89 16.12 -1.14
C GLU A 119 -15.58 15.44 0.21
N SER A 120 -16.03 14.20 0.35
CA SER A 120 -15.72 13.32 1.48
C SER A 120 -14.89 12.13 1.00
N LEU A 121 -14.14 11.53 1.93
CA LEU A 121 -13.27 10.40 1.63
C LEU A 121 -13.39 9.33 2.70
N ASN A 122 -13.16 8.09 2.28
CA ASN A 122 -12.99 6.95 3.17
C ASN A 122 -11.62 6.33 2.91
N LEU A 123 -10.82 6.21 3.96
CA LEU A 123 -9.53 5.54 3.91
C LEU A 123 -9.63 4.23 4.69
N GLU A 124 -9.53 3.10 4.00
CA GLU A 124 -9.65 1.77 4.62
C GLU A 124 -8.39 0.94 4.43
N TRP A 125 -7.98 0.24 5.49
CA TRP A 125 -6.88 -0.72 5.44
C TRP A 125 -7.37 -2.13 5.12
N HIS A 126 -6.78 -2.74 4.08
CA HIS A 126 -7.01 -4.11 3.65
C HIS A 126 -5.75 -4.94 3.84
N PRO A 127 -5.71 -5.85 4.83
CA PRO A 127 -4.55 -6.71 5.03
C PRO A 127 -4.43 -7.74 3.92
N ASP A 128 -3.21 -7.93 3.40
CA ASP A 128 -2.93 -9.03 2.49
C ASP A 128 -2.77 -10.35 3.25
N LEU A 129 -3.11 -11.45 2.58
CA LEU A 129 -2.71 -12.77 3.01
C LEU A 129 -1.21 -12.96 2.79
N CYS A 130 -0.46 -13.25 3.86
CA CYS A 130 0.95 -13.58 3.76
C CYS A 130 1.18 -14.92 3.05
N GLN A 131 1.40 -14.84 1.74
CA GLN A 131 1.66 -16.00 0.88
C GLN A 131 2.54 -15.62 -0.30
N THR A 132 3.17 -16.62 -0.91
CA THR A 132 4.01 -16.44 -2.08
C THR A 132 3.24 -15.85 -3.27
N SER A 133 3.92 -14.96 -4.01
CA SER A 133 3.42 -14.37 -5.26
C SER A 133 3.39 -15.36 -6.43
N ARG A 134 3.85 -16.61 -6.20
CA ARG A 134 3.81 -17.72 -7.14
C ARG A 134 2.64 -18.66 -6.79
N PRO A 135 1.46 -18.55 -7.44
CA PRO A 135 0.29 -19.34 -7.07
C PRO A 135 0.54 -20.85 -7.05
N GLU A 136 1.36 -21.36 -7.96
CA GLU A 136 1.75 -22.77 -8.09
C GLU A 136 2.66 -23.28 -6.95
N GLN A 137 3.11 -22.39 -6.07
CA GLN A 137 3.97 -22.70 -4.92
C GLN A 137 3.20 -22.68 -3.59
N ARG A 138 1.93 -22.22 -3.60
CA ARG A 138 1.08 -22.14 -2.40
C ARG A 138 0.65 -23.54 -1.95
N GLY A 139 0.68 -23.78 -0.63
CA GLY A 139 0.19 -25.03 -0.04
C GLY A 139 1.04 -26.28 -0.33
N ARG A 140 2.31 -26.11 -0.72
CA ARG A 140 3.20 -27.27 -0.94
C ARG A 140 3.42 -28.08 0.34
N PRO A 141 3.59 -29.41 0.25
CA PRO A 141 3.91 -30.24 1.42
C PRO A 141 5.12 -29.70 2.18
N GLY A 142 5.04 -29.68 3.51
CA GLY A 142 6.09 -29.12 4.37
C GLY A 142 6.07 -27.60 4.49
N THR A 143 4.99 -26.93 4.08
CA THR A 143 4.76 -25.50 4.32
C THR A 143 3.59 -25.29 5.28
N THR A 144 3.73 -24.29 6.16
CA THR A 144 2.66 -23.85 7.06
C THR A 144 2.13 -22.50 6.55
N PRO A 145 0.82 -22.32 6.33
CA PRO A 145 0.28 -21.02 5.94
C PRO A 145 0.42 -20.00 7.08
N TYR A 146 0.56 -18.72 6.74
CA TYR A 146 0.39 -17.66 7.73
C TYR A 146 -1.09 -17.52 8.11
N PRO A 147 -1.42 -17.28 9.38
CA PRO A 147 -2.78 -16.89 9.74
C PRO A 147 -3.12 -15.53 9.10
N PRO A 148 -4.40 -15.22 8.87
CA PRO A 148 -4.80 -13.87 8.48
C PRO A 148 -4.34 -12.82 9.51
N GLN A 149 -4.06 -11.61 9.05
CA GLN A 149 -3.76 -10.51 9.96
C GLN A 149 -4.97 -10.18 10.82
N THR A 150 -4.71 -9.77 12.06
CA THR A 150 -5.74 -9.32 12.99
C THR A 150 -5.65 -7.81 13.18
N ARG A 151 -6.80 -7.16 13.37
CA ARG A 151 -6.87 -5.71 13.64
C ARG A 151 -7.29 -5.47 15.08
N HIS A 152 -6.63 -4.54 15.74
CA HIS A 152 -7.00 -4.07 17.08
C HIS A 152 -6.61 -2.60 17.26
N THR A 153 -7.09 -1.98 18.34
CA THR A 153 -6.78 -0.58 18.65
C THR A 153 -5.79 -0.53 19.82
N VAL A 154 -4.68 0.18 19.65
CA VAL A 154 -3.68 0.46 20.69
C VAL A 154 -3.58 1.98 20.83
N ASP A 155 -3.86 2.52 22.01
CA ASP A 155 -3.75 3.96 22.29
C ASP A 155 -4.49 4.86 21.27
N GLY A 156 -5.65 4.40 20.78
CA GLY A 156 -6.45 5.11 19.78
C GLY A 156 -5.99 4.94 18.34
N VAL A 157 -4.95 4.15 18.09
CA VAL A 157 -4.43 3.82 16.75
C VAL A 157 -4.86 2.41 16.36
N THR A 158 -5.42 2.26 15.17
CA THR A 158 -5.71 0.94 14.60
C THR A 158 -4.41 0.30 14.12
N VAL A 159 -4.13 -0.91 14.59
CA VAL A 159 -2.95 -1.70 14.25
C VAL A 159 -3.40 -2.97 13.55
N SER A 160 -2.71 -3.33 12.45
CA SER A 160 -2.84 -4.62 11.78
C SER A 160 -1.61 -5.47 12.13
N VAL A 161 -1.83 -6.66 12.68
CA VAL A 161 -0.75 -7.55 13.13
C VAL A 161 -0.79 -8.85 12.37
N GLN A 162 0.35 -9.17 11.75
CA GLN A 162 0.65 -10.47 11.19
C GLN A 162 1.37 -11.32 12.23
N GLU A 163 0.69 -12.32 12.77
CA GLU A 163 1.34 -13.33 13.60
C GLU A 163 2.26 -14.20 12.75
N MET A 164 3.45 -14.48 13.28
CA MET A 164 4.39 -15.42 12.67
C MET A 164 4.07 -16.81 13.23
N PRO A 165 3.57 -17.76 12.41
CA PRO A 165 3.37 -19.12 12.86
C PRO A 165 4.73 -19.75 13.19
N ASP A 166 4.73 -20.67 14.17
CA ASP A 166 5.92 -21.42 14.54
C ASP A 166 6.54 -22.11 13.32
N SER A 167 7.88 -22.21 13.33
CA SER A 167 8.58 -23.02 12.34
C SER A 167 8.25 -24.50 12.59
N PRO A 168 7.89 -25.28 11.56
CA PRO A 168 7.60 -26.70 11.70
C PRO A 168 8.81 -27.50 12.16
#